data_AF-A0A847A8F6-F1
#
_entry.id   AF-A0A847A8F6-F1
#
_cell.length_a   1.000
_cell.length_b   1.000
_cell.length_c   1.000
_cell.angle_alpha   90.00
_cell.angle_beta   90.00
_cell.angle_gamma   90.00
#
_symmetry.space_group_name_H-M   'P 1'
#
loop_
_entity.id
_entity.type
_entity.pdbx_description
1 polymer ?
#
loop_
_entity_poly.entity_id
_entity_poly.type
_entity_poly.pdbx_seq_one_letter_code
_entity_poly.pdbx_strand_id
1 'polypeptide(L)'
;MRYITIGKEEMPYSRFALGSTYFGTEIDESTVYAMIDRFIELGGTTIDTARVYGQDGPGKRSASEEVIGAYLSSTGVREHMAIVTKGSHPDGN
;
A
#
# COMPACT_ATOMS: atom_id res chain seq x y z
N MET A 1 -1.41 -3.25 -18.36
CA MET A 1 -2.08 -2.22 -17.53
C MET A 1 -2.46 -0.99 -18.38
N ARG A 2 -3.45 -0.19 -17.96
CA ARG A 2 -3.69 1.19 -18.45
C ARG A 2 -3.39 2.17 -17.33
N TYR A 3 -2.94 3.38 -17.65
CA TYR A 3 -2.57 4.41 -16.68
C TYR A 3 -3.49 5.63 -16.80
N ILE A 4 -3.62 6.37 -15.70
CA ILE A 4 -4.43 7.58 -15.61
C ILE A 4 -3.61 8.73 -15.02
N THR A 5 -4.03 9.96 -15.27
CA THR A 5 -3.48 11.15 -14.61
C THR A 5 -4.49 11.65 -13.59
N ILE A 6 -4.02 11.94 -12.38
CA ILE A 6 -4.83 12.52 -11.31
C ILE A 6 -4.23 13.90 -10.98
N GLY A 7 -5.02 14.96 -11.12
CA GLY A 7 -4.53 16.32 -10.90
C GLY A 7 -3.45 16.73 -11.91
N LYS A 8 -2.37 17.34 -11.41
CA LYS A 8 -1.25 17.84 -12.22
C LYS A 8 0.04 17.02 -12.05
N GLU A 9 0.00 15.95 -11.24
CA GLU A 9 1.19 15.17 -10.92
C GLU A 9 1.41 14.05 -11.92
N GLU A 10 2.65 13.89 -12.37
CA GLU A 10 3.10 12.75 -13.17
C GLU A 10 3.51 11.61 -12.24
N MET A 11 2.53 11.01 -11.59
CA MET A 11 2.71 9.79 -10.80
C MET A 11 2.26 8.57 -11.61
N PRO A 12 2.87 7.39 -11.39
CA PRO A 12 2.50 6.17 -12.10
C PRO A 12 1.18 5.63 -11.54
N TYR A 13 0.05 6.29 -11.82
CA TYR A 13 -1.27 5.79 -11.41
C TYR A 13 -1.77 4.73 -12.39
N SER A 14 -1.79 3.47 -11.95
CA SER A 14 -2.45 2.39 -12.67
C SER A 14 -3.97 2.53 -12.55
N ARG A 15 -4.71 2.14 -13.59
CA ARG A 15 -6.18 2.25 -13.61
C ARG A 15 -6.88 1.41 -12.53
N PHE A 16 -6.19 0.41 -12.00
CA PHE A 16 -6.59 -0.33 -10.81
C PHE A 16 -5.59 -0.05 -9.69
N ALA A 17 -6.09 0.07 -8.46
CA ALA A 17 -5.27 0.14 -7.25
C ALA A 17 -5.38 -1.17 -6.48
N LEU A 18 -4.28 -1.60 -5.85
CA LEU A 18 -4.24 -2.72 -4.93
C LEU A 18 -4.58 -2.23 -3.52
N GLY A 19 -5.73 -2.67 -2.98
CA GLY A 19 -6.12 -2.38 -1.60
C GLY A 19 -5.38 -3.26 -0.60
N SER A 20 -5.08 -2.73 0.59
CA SER A 20 -4.16 -3.36 1.55
C SER A 20 -4.69 -3.46 2.99
N THR A 21 -6.01 -3.38 3.21
CA THR A 21 -6.62 -3.30 4.55
C THR A 21 -6.17 -4.38 5.53
N TYR A 22 -5.94 -5.61 5.04
CA TYR A 22 -5.59 -6.79 5.84
C TYR A 22 -4.13 -7.22 5.70
N PHE A 23 -3.29 -6.42 5.04
CA PHE A 23 -1.88 -6.72 4.86
C PHE A 23 -1.16 -6.68 6.21
N GLY A 24 -0.37 -7.72 6.50
CA GLY A 24 0.36 -7.84 7.76
C GLY A 24 -0.49 -8.31 8.94
N THR A 25 -1.78 -8.63 8.72
CA THR A 25 -2.69 -9.19 9.73
C THR A 25 -3.27 -10.54 9.29
N GLU A 26 -4.47 -10.54 8.70
CA GLU A 26 -5.11 -11.76 8.18
C GLU A 26 -4.39 -12.29 6.94
N ILE A 27 -3.69 -11.40 6.22
CA ILE A 27 -2.82 -11.76 5.10
C ILE A 27 -1.38 -11.62 5.59
N ASP A 28 -0.69 -12.75 5.71
CA ASP A 28 0.69 -12.81 6.17
C ASP A 28 1.66 -12.15 5.17
N GLU A 29 2.84 -11.78 5.66
CA GLU A 29 3.87 -11.07 4.89
C GLU A 29 4.23 -11.75 3.57
N SER A 30 4.41 -13.08 3.57
CA SER A 30 4.82 -13.80 2.36
C SER A 30 3.74 -13.76 1.28
N THR A 31 2.48 -13.86 1.69
CA THR A 31 1.33 -13.71 0.80
C THR A 31 1.20 -12.28 0.30
N VAL A 32 1.40 -11.27 1.17
CA VAL A 32 1.42 -9.85 0.76
C VAL A 32 2.46 -9.60 -0.31
N TYR A 33 3.69 -10.11 -0.15
CA TYR A 33 4.77 -9.92 -1.10
C TYR A 33 4.41 -10.55 -2.45
N ALA A 34 3.91 -11.79 -2.45
CA ALA A 34 3.45 -12.47 -3.66
C ALA A 34 2.30 -11.72 -4.36
N MET A 35 1.39 -11.11 -3.60
CA MET A 35 0.31 -10.28 -4.16
C MET A 35 0.86 -9.00 -4.81
N ILE A 36 1.81 -8.31 -4.18
CA ILE A 36 2.41 -7.09 -4.73
C ILE A 36 3.25 -7.42 -5.97
N ASP A 37 4.08 -8.47 -5.91
CA ASP A 37 4.86 -8.95 -7.06
C ASP A 37 3.93 -9.25 -8.24
N ARG A 38 2.86 -10.01 -8.01
CA ARG A 38 1.90 -10.35 -9.06
C ARG A 38 1.20 -9.12 -9.63
N PHE A 39 0.89 -8.15 -8.79
CA PHE A 39 0.29 -6.89 -9.24
C PHE A 39 1.25 -6.09 -10.12
N ILE A 40 2.54 -6.00 -9.73
CA ILE A 40 3.59 -5.33 -10.51
C ILE A 40 3.84 -6.05 -11.84
N GLU A 41 3.89 -7.37 -11.87
CA GLU A 41 4.02 -8.18 -13.09
C GLU A 41 2.93 -7.86 -14.12
N LEU A 42 1.71 -7.57 -13.66
CA LEU A 42 0.57 -7.19 -14.50
C LEU A 42 0.58 -5.69 -14.88
N GLY A 43 1.61 -4.96 -14.46
CA GLY A 43 1.85 -3.54 -14.70
C GLY A 43 1.17 -2.61 -13.69
N GLY A 44 0.70 -3.13 -12.56
CA GLY A 44 0.12 -2.36 -11.47
C GLY A 44 1.17 -1.52 -10.75
N THR A 45 0.79 -0.30 -10.37
CA THR A 45 1.72 0.68 -9.79
C THR A 45 1.09 1.46 -8.63
N THR A 46 -0.20 1.29 -8.35
CA THR A 46 -0.90 2.04 -7.28
C THR A 46 -1.31 1.12 -6.14
N ILE A 47 -0.80 1.40 -4.94
CA ILE A 47 -1.20 0.71 -3.69
C ILE A 47 -1.94 1.70 -2.80
N ASP A 48 -3.10 1.30 -2.31
CA ASP A 48 -3.91 2.04 -1.34
C ASP A 48 -3.69 1.47 0.07
N THR A 49 -3.37 2.32 1.03
CA THR A 49 -3.22 1.99 2.46
C THR A 49 -3.82 3.09 3.36
N ALA A 50 -3.66 2.96 4.68
CA ALA A 50 -4.06 3.96 5.67
C ALA A 50 -3.36 3.75 7.01
N ARG A 51 -3.29 4.84 7.81
CA ARG A 51 -2.82 4.85 9.21
C ARG A 51 -3.51 3.81 10.10
N VAL A 52 -4.75 3.43 9.78
CA VAL A 52 -5.58 2.54 10.61
C VAL A 52 -5.70 1.11 10.07
N TYR A 53 -5.12 0.80 8.91
CA TYR A 53 -5.21 -0.55 8.35
C TYR A 53 -4.35 -1.53 9.12
N GLY A 54 -4.94 -2.67 9.51
CA GLY A 54 -4.26 -3.68 10.32
C GLY A 54 -3.91 -3.22 11.74
N GLN A 55 -4.54 -2.16 12.28
CA GLN A 55 -4.37 -1.80 13.69
C GLN A 55 -5.07 -2.82 14.61
N ASP A 56 -4.39 -3.20 15.69
CA ASP A 56 -4.92 -4.02 16.79
C ASP A 56 -5.39 -3.18 18.00
N GLY A 57 -5.80 -1.93 17.74
CA GLY A 57 -6.36 -1.03 18.74
C GLY A 57 -6.04 0.45 18.47
N PRO A 58 -6.69 1.39 19.20
CA PRO A 58 -6.41 2.82 19.08
C PRO A 58 -4.93 3.14 19.34
N GLY A 59 -4.35 4.03 18.53
CA GLY A 59 -2.95 4.45 18.68
C GLY A 59 -1.90 3.44 18.22
N LYS A 60 -2.29 2.26 17.77
CA LYS A 60 -1.36 1.23 17.29
C LYS A 60 -0.81 1.57 15.91
N ARG A 61 0.28 0.92 15.52
CA ARG A 61 0.90 1.12 14.20
C ARG A 61 0.12 0.35 13.14
N SER A 62 0.13 0.84 11.91
CA SER A 62 -0.51 0.17 10.77
C SER A 62 0.35 -1.00 10.33
N ALA A 63 -0.12 -2.24 10.57
CA ALA A 63 0.56 -3.44 10.06
C ALA A 63 0.66 -3.42 8.53
N SER A 64 -0.33 -2.81 7.86
CA SER A 64 -0.37 -2.63 6.41
C SER A 64 0.74 -1.70 5.91
N GLU A 65 0.90 -0.51 6.51
CA GLU A 65 1.98 0.42 6.13
C GLU A 65 3.36 -0.17 6.46
N GLU A 66 3.49 -0.93 7.54
CA GLU A 66 4.74 -1.59 7.93
C GLU A 66 5.17 -2.64 6.91
N VAL A 67 4.28 -3.57 6.53
CA VAL A 67 4.63 -4.63 5.58
C VAL A 67 4.86 -4.09 4.17
N ILE A 68 4.10 -3.08 3.74
CA ILE A 68 4.35 -2.38 2.46
C ILE A 68 5.71 -1.68 2.51
N GLY A 69 6.04 -1.01 3.62
CA GLY A 69 7.33 -0.36 3.81
C GLY A 69 8.50 -1.35 3.70
N ALA A 70 8.39 -2.50 4.38
CA ALA A 70 9.38 -3.57 4.31
C ALA A 70 9.55 -4.13 2.89
N TYR A 71 8.44 -4.34 2.17
CA TYR A 71 8.48 -4.78 0.77
C TYR A 71 9.21 -3.76 -0.13
N LEU A 72 8.86 -2.47 -0.03
CA LEU A 72 9.46 -1.43 -0.87
C LEU A 72 10.96 -1.25 -0.57
N SER A 73 11.37 -1.34 0.70
CA SER A 73 12.77 -1.28 1.10
C SER A 73 13.59 -2.49 0.64
N SER A 74 13.00 -3.69 0.64
CA SER A 74 13.71 -4.92 0.24
C SER A 74 13.85 -5.08 -1.27
N THR A 75 12.93 -4.51 -2.06
CA THR A 75 12.89 -4.68 -3.53
C THR A 75 13.43 -3.48 -4.30
N GLY A 76 13.46 -2.29 -3.70
CA GLY A 76 13.93 -1.07 -4.36
C GLY A 76 12.98 -0.50 -5.43
N VAL A 77 11.75 -1.01 -5.53
CA VAL A 77 10.79 -0.57 -6.57
C VAL A 77 10.05 0.73 -6.22
N ARG A 78 10.42 1.40 -5.10
CA ARG A 78 9.70 2.56 -4.56
C ARG A 78 9.45 3.64 -5.60
N GLU A 79 10.44 3.94 -6.45
CA GLU A 79 10.37 5.01 -7.46
C GLU A 79 9.25 4.78 -8.49
N HIS A 80 8.85 3.53 -8.69
CA HIS A 80 7.85 3.11 -9.68
C HIS A 80 6.45 2.93 -9.11
N MET A 81 6.28 3.15 -7.79
CA MET A 81 5.03 2.93 -7.09
C MET A 81 4.39 4.25 -6.63
N ALA A 82 3.10 4.38 -6.88
CA ALA A 82 2.23 5.37 -6.26
C ALA A 82 1.62 4.77 -4.99
N ILE A 83 2.02 5.27 -3.83
CA ILE A 83 1.47 4.87 -2.53
C ILE A 83 0.49 5.93 -2.06
N VAL A 84 -0.79 5.56 -1.94
CA VAL A 84 -1.87 6.43 -1.49
C VAL A 84 -2.23 6.04 -0.07
N THR A 85 -2.09 6.96 0.89
CA THR A 85 -2.46 6.72 2.30
C THR A 85 -3.53 7.68 2.79
N LYS A 86 -4.11 7.38 3.95
CA LYS A 86 -5.16 8.14 4.62
C LYS A 86 -4.81 8.34 6.10
N GLY A 87 -5.11 9.52 6.62
CA GLY A 87 -4.82 9.93 8.01
C GLY A 87 -6.07 10.37 8.76
N SER A 88 -5.89 11.31 9.72
CA SER A 88 -6.98 11.95 10.49
C SER A 88 -7.81 11.02 11.38
N HIS A 89 -7.15 10.02 11.97
CA HIS A 89 -7.72 9.15 13.00
C HIS A 89 -7.03 9.46 14.33
N PRO A 90 -7.54 10.41 15.14
CA PRO A 90 -6.95 10.74 16.42
C PRO A 90 -7.05 9.57 17.39
N ASP A 91 -6.05 9.43 18.26
CA ASP A 91 -5.92 8.28 19.18
C ASP A 91 -6.92 8.32 20.37
N GLY A 92 -7.90 9.23 20.33
CA GLY A 92 -9.01 9.30 21.30
C GLY A 92 -8.71 10.01 22.62
N ASN A 93 -7.64 10.81 22.69
CA ASN A 93 -7.27 11.60 23.86
C ASN A 93 -8.04 12.93 23.97
#